data_AF-A0A953WBZ5-F1
#
_entry.id   AF-A0A953WBZ5-F1
#
_cell.length_a   1.000
_cell.length_b   1.000
_cell.length_c   1.000
_cell.angle_alpha   90.00
_cell.angle_beta   90.00
_cell.angle_gamma   90.00
#
_symmetry.space_group_name_H-M   'P 1'
#
loop_
_entity.id
_entity.type
_entity.pdbx_description
1 polymer ?
#
loop_
_entity_poly.entity_id
_entity_poly.type
_entity_poly.pdbx_seq_one_letter_code
_entity_poly.pdbx_strand_id
1 'polypeptide(L)'
;MSKPEQPWWRGAVLYQIYPRSYLDTNGDGVGDLPGIRRKLDYIASLGVDGIWISPFFASPMKDFGYDVSDYCSVDPVFGALEDFDQLLDRAHGYGLKVVIDQVYAHTSDEHAWFT
;
A
#
# COMPACT_ATOMS: atom_id res chain seq x y z
N MET A 1 7.53 -30.07 -24.09
CA MET A 1 7.92 -28.65 -23.95
C MET A 1 7.08 -28.07 -22.82
N SER A 2 7.69 -27.65 -21.71
CA SER A 2 6.97 -26.94 -20.66
C SER A 2 6.39 -25.66 -21.25
N LYS A 3 5.13 -25.32 -20.93
CA LYS A 3 4.59 -24.00 -21.25
C LYS A 3 5.54 -22.94 -20.67
N PRO A 4 5.80 -21.81 -21.38
CA PRO A 4 6.46 -20.68 -20.74
C PRO A 4 5.63 -20.29 -19.52
N GLU A 5 6.28 -20.19 -18.38
CA GLU A 5 5.67 -19.74 -17.13
C GLU A 5 5.07 -18.35 -17.41
N GLN A 6 3.74 -18.24 -17.35
CA GLN A 6 3.09 -16.95 -17.55
C GLN A 6 3.55 -16.01 -16.43
N PRO A 7 3.74 -14.71 -16.72
CA PRO A 7 3.97 -13.73 -15.66
C PRO A 7 2.90 -13.84 -14.59
N TRP A 8 3.30 -13.80 -13.31
CA TRP A 8 2.41 -14.05 -12.16
C TRP A 8 1.13 -13.20 -12.19
N TRP A 9 1.20 -11.98 -12.72
CA TRP A 9 0.10 -11.02 -12.74
C TRP A 9 -0.98 -11.36 -13.78
N ARG A 10 -0.70 -12.23 -14.75
CA ARG A 10 -1.69 -12.63 -15.75
C ARG A 10 -2.69 -13.61 -15.15
N GLY A 11 -3.89 -13.10 -14.87
CA GLY A 11 -4.96 -13.87 -14.24
C GLY A 11 -4.96 -13.80 -12.71
N ALA A 12 -4.09 -12.98 -12.12
CA ALA A 12 -4.04 -12.75 -10.68
C ALA A 12 -5.30 -12.01 -10.19
N VAL A 13 -5.76 -12.39 -9.00
CA VAL A 13 -6.79 -11.70 -8.24
C VAL A 13 -6.11 -10.79 -7.21
N LEU A 14 -6.35 -9.49 -7.31
CA LEU A 14 -5.80 -8.50 -6.37
C LEU A 14 -6.88 -8.01 -5.40
N TYR A 15 -6.52 -7.90 -4.12
CA TYR A 15 -7.32 -7.24 -3.11
C TYR A 15 -6.85 -5.79 -2.96
N GLN A 16 -7.66 -4.84 -3.40
CA GLN A 16 -7.34 -3.42 -3.26
C GLN A 16 -7.65 -2.93 -1.84
N ILE A 17 -6.72 -2.20 -1.25
CA ILE A 17 -6.79 -1.66 0.10
C ILE A 17 -6.71 -0.15 0.01
N TYR A 18 -7.69 0.52 0.62
CA TYR A 18 -7.65 1.95 0.86
C TYR A 18 -7.20 2.19 2.32
N PRO A 19 -5.94 2.57 2.58
CA PRO A 19 -5.32 2.51 3.91
C PRO A 19 -6.14 3.21 4.99
N ARG A 20 -6.54 4.46 4.70
CA ARG A 20 -7.26 5.35 5.60
C ARG A 20 -8.55 4.76 6.18
N SER A 21 -9.23 3.89 5.44
CA SER A 21 -10.54 3.35 5.83
C SER A 21 -10.51 1.87 6.19
N TYR A 22 -9.34 1.25 6.23
CA TYR A 22 -9.25 -0.21 6.36
C TYR A 22 -9.26 -0.70 7.81
N LEU A 23 -8.26 -0.31 8.62
CA LEU A 23 -8.20 -0.66 10.04
C LEU A 23 -7.29 0.30 10.80
N ASP A 24 -7.85 1.04 11.75
CA ASP A 24 -7.13 1.86 12.74
C ASP A 24 -6.53 0.95 13.83
N THR A 25 -5.26 1.16 14.19
CA THR A 25 -4.60 0.44 15.28
C THR A 25 -4.11 1.29 16.45
N ASN A 26 -4.20 2.60 16.36
CA ASN A 26 -3.68 3.54 17.35
C ASN A 26 -4.79 4.36 18.05
N GLY A 27 -6.03 4.32 17.54
CA GLY A 27 -7.21 4.98 18.09
C GLY A 27 -7.42 6.42 17.59
N ASP A 28 -6.75 6.86 16.54
CA ASP A 28 -6.89 8.20 15.96
C ASP A 28 -8.04 8.33 14.93
N GLY A 29 -8.69 7.21 14.59
CA GLY A 29 -9.80 7.14 13.63
C GLY A 29 -9.38 6.99 12.17
N VAL A 30 -8.09 6.83 11.88
CA VAL A 30 -7.51 6.62 10.55
C VAL A 30 -6.87 5.23 10.49
N GLY A 31 -7.15 4.50 9.41
CA GLY A 31 -6.48 3.23 9.16
C GLY A 31 -5.02 3.41 8.78
N ASP A 32 -4.17 2.47 9.23
CA ASP A 32 -2.72 2.58 9.19
C ASP A 32 -2.05 1.29 8.63
N LEU A 33 -0.75 1.35 8.30
CA LEU A 33 0.00 0.20 7.77
C LEU A 33 0.05 -0.99 8.76
N PRO A 34 0.27 -0.79 10.08
CA PRO A 34 0.11 -1.86 11.06
C PRO A 34 -1.26 -2.55 11.01
N GLY A 35 -2.33 -1.81 10.70
CA GLY A 35 -3.68 -2.29 10.56
C GLY A 35 -3.87 -3.20 9.35
N ILE A 36 -3.31 -2.81 8.21
CA ILE A 36 -3.23 -3.66 7.02
C ILE A 36 -2.50 -4.95 7.37
N ARG A 37 -1.32 -4.85 8.00
CA ARG A 37 -0.50 -6.01 8.39
C ARG A 37 -1.26 -6.98 9.30
N ARG A 38 -2.04 -6.48 10.27
CA ARG A 38 -2.87 -7.30 11.18
C ARG A 38 -3.94 -8.12 10.47
N LYS A 39 -4.35 -7.73 9.26
CA LYS A 39 -5.39 -8.42 8.48
C LYS A 39 -4.86 -9.27 7.32
N LEU A 40 -3.55 -9.38 7.14
CA LEU A 40 -2.98 -10.19 6.06
C LEU A 40 -3.37 -11.66 6.14
N ASP A 41 -3.60 -12.21 7.34
CA ASP A 41 -4.16 -13.56 7.52
C ASP A 41 -5.55 -13.68 6.87
N TYR A 42 -6.44 -12.74 7.17
CA TYR A 42 -7.77 -12.66 6.55
C TYR A 42 -7.67 -12.51 5.04
N ILE A 43 -6.85 -11.58 4.55
CA ILE A 43 -6.69 -11.34 3.10
C ILE A 43 -6.18 -12.61 2.41
N ALA A 44 -5.15 -13.26 2.94
CA ALA A 44 -4.62 -14.51 2.40
C ALA A 44 -5.68 -15.63 2.39
N SER A 45 -6.54 -15.71 3.42
CA SER A 45 -7.62 -16.69 3.50
C SER A 45 -8.68 -16.55 2.40
N LEU A 46 -8.78 -15.38 1.75
CA LEU A 46 -9.66 -15.15 0.61
C LEU A 46 -9.15 -15.81 -0.69
N GLY A 47 -7.89 -16.28 -0.71
CA GLY A 47 -7.29 -16.90 -1.89
C GLY A 47 -6.87 -15.91 -2.97
N VAL A 48 -6.58 -14.65 -2.60
CA VAL A 48 -6.05 -13.64 -3.53
C VAL A 48 -4.54 -13.84 -3.75
N ASP A 49 -4.04 -13.40 -4.90
CA ASP A 49 -2.63 -13.54 -5.28
C ASP A 49 -1.77 -12.36 -4.78
N GLY A 50 -2.40 -11.23 -4.47
CA GLY A 50 -1.71 -10.05 -3.98
C GLY A 50 -2.63 -8.95 -3.49
N ILE A 51 -2.00 -7.95 -2.88
CA ILE A 51 -2.66 -6.72 -2.43
C ILE A 51 -2.23 -5.55 -3.31
N TRP A 52 -3.15 -4.62 -3.52
CA TRP A 52 -2.85 -3.31 -4.10
C TRP A 52 -3.22 -2.24 -3.10
N ILE A 53 -2.23 -1.49 -2.63
CA ILE A 53 -2.40 -0.45 -1.62
C ILE A 53 -2.49 0.91 -2.33
N SER A 54 -3.61 1.61 -2.15
CA SER A 54 -3.75 3.04 -2.53
C SER A 54 -2.69 3.90 -1.82
N PRO A 55 -2.46 5.16 -2.25
CA PRO A 55 -1.34 5.96 -1.77
C PRO A 55 -1.25 6.05 -0.24
N PHE A 56 -0.04 5.87 0.27
CA PHE A 56 0.33 6.04 1.68
C PHE A 56 1.61 6.87 1.84
N PHE A 57 2.08 7.49 0.76
CA PHE A 57 3.23 8.40 0.77
C PHE A 57 2.91 9.71 1.47
N ALA A 58 3.94 10.43 1.91
CA ALA A 58 3.77 11.76 2.50
C ALA A 58 2.92 12.67 1.60
N SER A 59 1.89 13.28 2.17
CA SER A 59 0.90 14.06 1.44
C SER A 59 0.22 15.09 2.36
N PRO A 60 -0.10 16.29 1.86
CA PRO A 60 -1.00 17.22 2.57
C PRO A 60 -2.45 16.72 2.69
N MET A 61 -2.78 15.59 2.04
CA MET A 61 -4.08 14.94 2.05
C MET A 61 -5.20 15.78 1.42
N LYS A 62 -4.88 16.72 0.51
CA LYS A 62 -5.88 17.52 -0.22
C LYS A 62 -6.67 16.68 -1.22
N ASP A 63 -6.08 15.59 -1.71
CA ASP A 63 -6.71 14.53 -2.52
C ASP A 63 -6.46 13.15 -1.92
N PHE A 64 -6.54 13.06 -0.58
CA PHE A 64 -6.47 11.81 0.16
C PHE A 64 -5.27 10.90 -0.17
N GLY A 65 -4.10 11.51 -0.38
CA GLY A 65 -2.84 10.79 -0.64
C GLY A 65 -2.43 10.77 -2.11
N TYR A 66 -3.30 11.18 -3.04
CA TYR A 66 -2.93 11.31 -4.46
C TYR A 66 -2.12 12.59 -4.74
N ASP A 67 -2.15 13.57 -3.84
CA ASP A 67 -1.28 14.76 -3.83
C ASP A 67 0.02 14.49 -3.05
N VAL A 68 0.96 13.76 -3.66
CA VAL A 68 2.21 13.31 -3.00
C VAL A 68 3.24 14.44 -2.88
N SER A 69 3.75 14.69 -1.67
CA SER A 69 4.82 15.67 -1.38
C SER A 69 6.22 15.06 -1.27
N ASP A 70 6.32 13.76 -0.96
CA ASP A 70 7.57 13.00 -1.00
C ASP A 70 7.30 11.51 -1.30
N TYR A 71 7.76 11.03 -2.46
CA TYR A 71 7.60 9.64 -2.90
C TYR A 71 8.49 8.64 -2.15
N CYS A 72 9.46 9.11 -1.36
CA CYS A 72 10.43 8.28 -0.65
C CYS A 72 10.06 8.08 0.83
N SER A 73 8.99 8.72 1.32
CA SER A 73 8.53 8.59 2.69
C SER A 73 7.07 8.15 2.80
N VAL A 74 6.75 7.54 3.92
CA VAL A 74 5.38 7.19 4.32
C VAL A 74 4.78 8.39 5.04
N ASP A 75 3.50 8.68 4.80
CA ASP A 75 2.81 9.73 5.56
C ASP A 75 2.73 9.33 7.04
N PRO A 76 3.07 10.22 7.98
CA PRO A 76 3.01 9.92 9.41
C PRO A 76 1.64 9.45 9.90
N VAL A 77 0.54 9.79 9.20
CA VAL A 77 -0.80 9.29 9.55
C VAL A 77 -0.94 7.78 9.33
N PHE A 78 -0.13 7.19 8.46
CA PHE A 78 -0.17 5.75 8.14
C PHE A 78 0.94 4.95 8.83
N GLY A 79 1.97 5.61 9.36
CA GLY A 79 3.07 4.99 10.09
C GLY A 79 4.44 5.48 9.62
N ALA A 80 5.46 4.65 9.81
CA ALA A 80 6.82 4.89 9.35
C ALA A 80 7.20 3.98 8.17
N LEU A 81 8.35 4.25 7.54
CA LEU A 81 8.87 3.41 6.45
C LEU A 81 9.12 1.97 6.93
N GLU A 82 9.56 1.80 8.18
CA GLU A 82 9.77 0.50 8.81
C GLU A 82 8.46 -0.29 9.01
N ASP A 83 7.32 0.38 9.12
CA ASP A 83 6.01 -0.30 9.18
C ASP A 83 5.65 -0.89 7.81
N PHE A 84 6.05 -0.22 6.72
CA PHE A 84 5.89 -0.77 5.37
C PHE A 84 6.79 -1.97 5.13
N ASP A 85 8.04 -1.95 5.60
CA ASP A 85 8.95 -3.11 5.52
C ASP A 85 8.34 -4.31 6.25
N GLN A 86 7.80 -4.12 7.47
CA GLN A 86 7.15 -5.17 8.24
C GLN A 86 5.87 -5.71 7.57
N LEU A 87 5.12 -4.85 6.88
CA LEU A 87 3.95 -5.25 6.08
C LEU A 87 4.40 -6.10 4.90
N LEU A 88 5.42 -5.67 4.18
CA LEU A 88 5.96 -6.34 2.99
C LEU A 88 6.48 -7.75 3.34
N ASP A 89 7.28 -7.87 4.40
CA ASP A 89 7.78 -9.14 4.91
C ASP A 89 6.63 -10.09 5.28
N ARG A 90 5.62 -9.58 5.98
CA ARG A 90 4.46 -10.38 6.37
C ARG A 90 3.64 -10.84 5.16
N ALA A 91 3.42 -9.96 4.18
CA ALA A 91 2.67 -10.29 2.96
C ALA A 91 3.40 -11.36 2.14
N HIS A 92 4.71 -11.20 1.95
CA HIS A 92 5.53 -12.21 1.28
C HIS A 92 5.59 -13.54 2.03
N GLY A 93 5.51 -13.53 3.37
CA GLY A 93 5.37 -14.74 4.19
C GLY A 93 4.10 -15.55 3.89
N TYR A 94 3.05 -14.91 3.35
CA TYR A 94 1.84 -15.57 2.85
C TYR A 94 1.89 -15.89 1.34
N GLY A 95 2.99 -15.57 0.66
CA GLY A 95 3.11 -15.69 -0.79
C GLY A 95 2.39 -14.59 -1.58
N LEU A 96 1.80 -13.60 -0.90
CA LEU A 96 1.10 -12.49 -1.54
C LEU A 96 2.09 -11.57 -2.26
N LYS A 97 1.73 -11.10 -3.45
CA LYS A 97 2.42 -9.98 -4.10
C LYS A 97 1.92 -8.65 -3.55
N VAL A 98 2.77 -7.63 -3.55
CA VAL A 98 2.41 -6.28 -3.11
C VAL A 98 2.59 -5.32 -4.28
N VAL A 99 1.52 -4.58 -4.57
CA VAL A 99 1.50 -3.49 -5.55
C VAL A 99 1.17 -2.20 -4.79
N ILE A 100 1.87 -1.13 -5.11
CA ILE A 100 1.63 0.21 -4.57
C ILE A 100 1.19 1.12 -5.71
N ASP A 101 0.34 2.10 -5.38
CA ASP A 101 -0.08 3.11 -6.36
C ASP A 101 1.09 4.07 -6.68
N GLN A 102 1.32 4.34 -7.96
CA GLN A 102 2.38 5.25 -8.42
C GLN A 102 1.76 6.43 -9.18
N VAL A 103 1.63 7.56 -8.48
CA VAL A 103 0.95 8.76 -8.98
C VAL A 103 1.98 9.71 -9.59
N TYR A 104 2.26 9.57 -10.89
CA TYR A 104 3.28 10.40 -11.59
C TYR A 104 2.72 11.44 -12.55
N ALA A 105 1.40 11.45 -12.76
CA ALA A 105 0.77 12.45 -13.62
C ALA A 105 0.83 13.87 -13.02
N HIS A 106 0.98 13.97 -11.69
CA HIS A 106 1.10 15.21 -10.92
C HIS A 106 1.79 14.92 -9.57
N THR A 107 2.23 15.99 -8.89
CA THR A 107 2.74 15.95 -7.50
C THR A 107 1.99 17.02 -6.69
N SER A 108 2.14 17.02 -5.36
CA SER A 108 1.66 18.08 -4.49
C SER A 108 2.33 19.43 -4.83
N ASP A 109 1.61 20.53 -4.57
CA ASP A 109 2.16 21.89 -4.56
C ASP A 109 3.20 22.11 -3.44
N GLU A 110 3.24 21.22 -2.46
CA GLU A 110 4.22 21.20 -1.37
C GLU A 110 5.43 20.28 -1.65
N HIS A 111 5.48 19.61 -2.82
CA HIS A 111 6.64 18.81 -3.22
C HIS A 111 7.84 19.73 -3.51
N ALA A 112 9.05 19.31 -3.15
CA ALA A 112 10.31 20.05 -3.37
C ALA A 112 10.66 20.36 -4.84
N TRP A 113 9.84 19.92 -5.80
CA TRP A 113 9.99 20.23 -7.23
C TRP A 113 9.13 21.41 -7.65
N PHE A 114 8.09 21.74 -6.88
CA PHE A 114 7.24 22.91 -7.08
C PHE A 114 7.80 24.19 -6.42
N THR A 115 8.78 24.02 -5.51
CA THR A 115 9.45 25.09 -4.74
C THR A 115 10.91 25.25 -5.14
#